data_AF-A0A0A4A596-F1
#
_entry.id   AF-A0A0A4A596-F1
#
_cell.length_a   1.000
_cell.length_b   1.000
_cell.length_c   1.000
_cell.angle_alpha   90.00
_cell.angle_beta   90.00
_cell.angle_gamma   90.00
#
_symmetry.space_group_name_H-M   'P 1'
#
loop_
_entity.id
_entity.type
_entity.pdbx_description
1 polymer ?
#
loop_
_entity_poly.entity_id
_entity_poly.type
_entity_poly.pdbx_seq_one_letter_code
_entity_poly.pdbx_strand_id
1 'polypeptide(L)'
;MMMMQTQESAFQWRHILQSGIETARVPLEELTSRARELTPLLDQWHRAGLTKDASTCLRLTDEGRFWASNILLSLQELIQALNTPTSGTGIPVRNC
;
A
#
# COMPACT_ATOMS: atom_id res chain seq x y z
N MET A 1 -10.07 21.20 21.24
CA MET A 1 -10.61 20.82 19.92
C MET A 1 -9.57 19.94 19.23
N MET A 2 -9.66 18.61 19.36
CA MET A 2 -8.71 17.61 18.83
C MET A 2 -9.54 16.46 18.25
N MET A 3 -9.99 16.59 17.00
CA MET A 3 -10.70 15.54 16.24
C MET A 3 -10.36 15.58 14.73
N MET A 4 -9.44 16.45 14.29
CA MET A 4 -9.14 16.67 12.88
C MET A 4 -7.83 15.99 12.42
N GLN A 5 -6.82 15.93 13.29
CA GLN A 5 -5.49 15.41 12.93
C GLN A 5 -5.49 13.89 12.64
N THR A 6 -6.32 13.12 13.37
CA THR A 6 -6.39 11.66 13.19
C THR A 6 -7.00 11.29 11.83
N GLN A 7 -7.95 12.09 11.32
CA GLN A 7 -8.55 11.84 10.02
C GLN A 7 -7.60 12.23 8.88
N GLU A 8 -6.89 13.37 8.96
CA GLU A 8 -5.92 13.77 7.93
C GLU A 8 -4.85 12.70 7.68
N SER A 9 -4.30 12.09 8.74
CA SER A 9 -3.29 11.03 8.61
C SER A 9 -3.81 9.78 7.87
N ALA A 10 -5.10 9.44 8.04
CA ALA A 10 -5.73 8.30 7.39
C ALA A 10 -5.97 8.52 5.88
N PHE A 11 -6.00 9.76 5.41
CA PHE A 11 -6.14 10.12 4.00
C PHE A 11 -4.80 10.47 3.33
N GLN A 12 -3.79 10.91 4.10
CA GLN A 12 -2.52 11.39 3.57
C GLN A 12 -1.80 10.34 2.70
N TRP A 13 -1.73 9.09 3.15
CA TRP A 13 -1.07 8.03 2.37
C TRP A 13 -1.78 7.76 1.04
N ARG A 14 -3.11 7.94 0.94
CA ARG A 14 -3.84 7.76 -0.33
C ARG A 14 -3.44 8.81 -1.36
N HIS A 15 -3.22 10.05 -0.93
CA HIS A 15 -2.72 11.12 -1.80
C HIS A 15 -1.29 10.85 -2.29
N ILE A 16 -0.40 10.38 -1.40
CA ILE A 16 0.97 9.99 -1.78
C ILE A 16 0.93 8.85 -2.80
N LEU A 17 0.08 7.84 -2.58
CA LEU A 17 -0.10 6.74 -3.51
C LEU A 17 -0.58 7.23 -4.88
N GLN A 18 -1.62 8.07 -4.92
CA GLN A 18 -2.17 8.60 -6.17
C GLN A 18 -1.10 9.38 -6.96
N SER A 19 -0.41 10.32 -6.30
CA SER A 19 0.68 11.09 -6.92
C SER A 19 1.84 10.20 -7.38
N GLY A 20 2.16 9.16 -6.62
CA GLY A 20 3.18 8.19 -6.99
C GLY A 20 2.83 7.39 -8.25
N ILE A 21 1.56 7.03 -8.43
CA ILE A 21 1.09 6.34 -9.63
C ILE A 21 1.16 7.27 -10.86
N GLU A 22 0.72 8.52 -10.73
CA GLU A 22 0.79 9.52 -11.80
C GLU A 22 2.24 9.75 -12.27
N THR A 23 3.18 9.80 -11.31
CA THR A 23 4.62 9.97 -11.58
C THR A 23 5.35 8.66 -11.92
N ALA A 24 4.67 7.50 -11.84
CA ALA A 24 5.22 6.14 -11.86
C ALA A 24 6.36 5.87 -10.88
N ARG A 25 6.36 6.54 -9.74
CA ARG A 25 7.25 6.26 -8.63
C ARG A 25 6.46 6.23 -7.33
N VAL A 26 6.27 5.05 -6.75
CA VAL A 26 5.52 4.88 -5.49
C VAL A 26 6.47 4.47 -4.37
N PRO A 27 6.75 5.33 -3.38
CA PRO A 27 7.55 4.99 -2.22
C PRO A 27 6.70 4.26 -1.16
N LEU A 28 6.64 2.93 -1.21
CA LEU A 28 5.74 2.15 -0.34
C LEU A 28 6.03 2.32 1.15
N GLU A 29 7.29 2.58 1.51
CA GLU A 29 7.72 2.80 2.90
C GLU A 29 7.14 4.10 3.50
N GLU A 30 6.73 5.06 2.66
CA GLU A 30 6.01 6.26 3.10
C GLU A 30 4.51 6.01 3.28
N LEU A 31 3.98 4.93 2.69
CA LEU A 31 2.55 4.58 2.74
C LEU A 31 2.21 3.66 3.91
N THR A 32 3.14 2.78 4.28
CA THR A 32 2.99 1.84 5.38
C THR A 32 4.33 1.40 5.93
N SER A 33 4.44 1.25 7.26
CA SER A 33 5.63 0.68 7.91
C SER A 33 5.83 -0.80 7.60
N ARG A 34 4.80 -1.46 7.03
CA ARG A 34 4.76 -2.88 6.72
C ARG A 34 4.98 -3.16 5.22
N ALA A 35 5.65 -2.26 4.50
CA ALA A 35 5.83 -2.34 3.04
C ALA A 35 6.51 -3.64 2.57
N ARG A 36 7.38 -4.25 3.39
CA ARG A 36 8.04 -5.52 3.08
C ARG A 36 7.09 -6.71 3.01
N GLU A 37 5.89 -6.62 3.59
CA GLU A 37 4.87 -7.67 3.44
C GLU A 37 4.39 -7.80 1.97
N LEU A 38 4.60 -6.76 1.16
CA LEU A 38 4.23 -6.75 -0.26
C LEU A 38 5.27 -7.41 -1.18
N THR A 39 6.46 -7.79 -0.68
CA THR A 39 7.55 -8.33 -1.51
C THR A 39 7.12 -9.42 -2.50
N PRO A 40 6.30 -10.43 -2.14
CA PRO A 40 5.86 -11.45 -3.11
C PRO A 40 5.09 -10.88 -4.32
N LEU A 41 4.28 -9.84 -4.09
CA LEU A 41 3.55 -9.14 -5.16
C LEU A 41 4.49 -8.29 -6.02
N LEU A 42 5.43 -7.59 -5.39
CA LEU A 42 6.43 -6.77 -6.09
C LEU A 42 7.30 -7.63 -7.01
N ASP A 43 7.73 -8.79 -6.53
CA ASP A 43 8.44 -9.79 -7.33
C ASP A 43 7.61 -10.27 -8.53
N GLN A 44 6.31 -10.50 -8.32
CA GLN A 44 5.41 -10.91 -9.41
C GLN A 44 5.26 -9.82 -10.46
N TRP A 45 5.05 -8.57 -10.05
CA TRP A 45 4.90 -7.43 -10.96
C TRP A 45 6.19 -7.14 -11.73
N HIS A 46 7.35 -7.31 -11.10
CA HIS A 46 8.62 -7.19 -11.78
C HIS A 46 8.81 -8.28 -12.83
N ARG A 47 8.54 -9.55 -12.48
CA ARG A 47 8.59 -10.67 -13.44
C ARG A 47 7.61 -10.50 -14.61
N ALA A 48 6.46 -9.87 -14.37
CA ALA A 48 5.48 -9.53 -15.39
C ALA A 48 5.87 -8.30 -16.23
N GLY A 49 6.97 -7.61 -15.91
CA GLY A 49 7.43 -6.43 -16.63
C GLY A 49 6.67 -5.14 -16.32
N LEU A 50 5.85 -5.12 -15.26
CA LEU A 50 5.09 -3.93 -14.85
C LEU A 50 5.98 -2.92 -14.10
N THR A 51 7.04 -3.39 -13.46
CA THR A 51 7.95 -2.58 -12.66
C THR A 51 9.39 -2.81 -13.07
N LYS A 52 10.21 -1.75 -12.96
CA LYS A 52 11.64 -1.80 -13.31
C LYS A 52 12.47 -2.68 -12.37
N ASP A 53 12.02 -2.82 -11.12
CA ASP A 53 12.61 -3.68 -10.09
C ASP A 53 11.51 -4.17 -9.13
N ALA A 54 11.89 -5.04 -8.18
CA ALA A 54 11.01 -5.56 -7.13
C ALA A 54 11.23 -4.87 -5.76
N SER A 55 11.73 -3.63 -5.76
CA SER A 55 11.99 -2.90 -4.52
C SER A 55 10.72 -2.30 -3.90
N THR A 56 10.80 -1.90 -2.63
CA THR A 56 9.75 -1.15 -1.95
C THR A 56 9.57 0.28 -2.51
N CYS A 57 10.44 0.72 -3.42
CA CYS A 57 10.25 1.93 -4.21
C CYS A 57 9.87 1.53 -5.65
N LEU A 58 8.58 1.28 -5.84
CA LEU A 58 8.02 0.89 -7.13
C LEU A 58 8.32 1.94 -8.20
N ARG A 59 8.85 1.48 -9.33
CA ARG A 59 9.07 2.29 -10.53
C ARG A 59 8.39 1.60 -11.70
N LEU A 60 7.31 2.18 -12.23
CA LEU A 60 6.54 1.53 -13.30
C LEU A 60 7.29 1.61 -14.63
N THR A 61 7.12 0.58 -15.45
CA THR A 61 7.44 0.61 -16.88
C THR A 61 6.29 1.27 -17.65
N ASP A 62 6.42 1.41 -18.97
CA ASP A 62 5.31 1.91 -19.80
C ASP A 62 4.11 0.96 -19.76
N GLU A 63 4.35 -0.37 -19.74
CA GLU A 63 3.29 -1.36 -19.53
C GLU A 63 2.66 -1.22 -18.13
N GLY A 64 3.47 -1.03 -17.09
CA GLY A 64 2.94 -0.75 -15.75
C GLY A 64 2.09 0.52 -15.70
N ARG A 65 2.45 1.56 -16.46
CA ARG A 65 1.64 2.79 -16.58
C ARG A 65 0.32 2.54 -17.31
N PHE A 66 0.28 1.65 -18.29
CA PHE A 66 -0.97 1.24 -18.93
C PHE A 66 -1.95 0.61 -17.92
N TRP A 67 -1.43 -0.16 -16.97
CA TRP A 67 -2.21 -0.79 -15.88
C TRP A 67 -2.34 0.05 -14.61
N ALA A 68 -2.01 1.35 -14.66
CA ALA A 68 -1.91 2.23 -13.48
C ALA A 68 -3.16 2.22 -12.59
N SER A 69 -4.37 2.21 -13.17
CA SER A 69 -5.62 2.17 -12.41
C SER A 69 -5.77 0.88 -11.61
N ASN A 70 -5.40 -0.27 -12.19
CA ASN A 70 -5.48 -1.55 -11.50
C ASN A 70 -4.45 -1.62 -10.36
N ILE A 71 -3.21 -1.16 -10.63
CA ILE A 71 -2.16 -1.08 -9.61
C ILE A 71 -2.59 -0.17 -8.45
N LEU A 72 -3.18 0.99 -8.75
CA LEU A 72 -3.67 1.93 -7.74
C LEU A 72 -4.72 1.27 -6.84
N LEU A 73 -5.75 0.64 -7.43
CA LEU A 73 -6.81 -0.03 -6.67
C LEU A 73 -6.26 -1.15 -5.79
N SER A 74 -5.42 -2.03 -6.35
CA SER A 74 -4.80 -3.13 -5.58
C SER A 74 -3.94 -2.61 -4.43
N LEU A 75 -3.13 -1.58 -4.65
CA LEU A 75 -2.31 -0.99 -3.59
C LEU A 75 -3.16 -0.32 -2.52
N GLN A 76 -4.25 0.36 -2.89
CA GLN A 76 -5.16 0.97 -1.91
C GLN A 76 -5.77 -0.07 -0.96
N GLU A 77 -6.27 -1.19 -1.50
CA GLU A 77 -6.86 -2.26 -0.69
C GLU A 77 -5.83 -2.90 0.24
N LEU A 78 -4.66 -3.25 -0.29
CA LEU A 78 -3.60 -3.91 0.48
C LEU A 78 -3.01 -2.98 1.55
N ILE A 79 -2.72 -1.71 1.21
CA ILE A 79 -2.16 -0.76 2.17
C ILE A 79 -3.20 -0.42 3.25
N GLN A 80 -4.48 -0.33 2.92
CA GLN A 80 -5.52 -0.16 3.93
C GLN A 80 -5.55 -1.33 4.91
N ALA A 81 -5.44 -2.57 4.44
CA ALA A 81 -5.35 -3.74 5.30
C ALA A 81 -4.07 -3.72 6.16
N LEU A 82 -2.94 -3.30 5.59
CA LEU A 82 -1.66 -3.14 6.28
C LEU A 82 -1.60 -1.93 7.23
N ASN A 83 -2.49 -0.95 7.10
CA ASN A 83 -2.54 0.19 8.03
C ASN A 83 -3.61 0.00 9.10
N THR A 84 -4.55 -0.92 8.91
CA THR A 84 -5.55 -1.25 9.91
C THR A 84 -4.91 -2.15 10.97
N PRO A 85 -4.89 -1.75 12.26
CA PRO A 85 -4.38 -2.60 13.31
C PRO A 85 -5.23 -3.89 13.33
N THR A 86 -4.57 -5.04 13.16
CA THR A 86 -5.19 -6.33 13.44
C THR A 86 -5.56 -6.30 14.91
N SER A 87 -6.83 -5.99 15.19
CA SER A 87 -7.37 -6.07 16.53
C SER A 87 -7.32 -7.54 16.90
N GLY A 88 -6.26 -7.92 17.61
CA GLY A 88 -6.08 -9.27 18.11
C GLY A 88 -7.38 -9.69 18.76
N THR A 89 -7.91 -10.80 18.27
CA THR A 89 -9.12 -11.43 18.76
C THR A 89 -8.90 -11.73 20.24
N GLY A 90 -9.39 -10.84 21.11
CA GLY A 90 -9.63 -11.18 22.50
C GLY A 90 -10.72 -12.26 22.48
N ILE A 91 -10.31 -13.52 22.45
CA ILE A 91 -11.20 -14.63 22.75
C ILE A 91 -11.67 -14.36 24.19
N PRO A 92 -12.97 -14.12 24.46
CA PRO A 92 -13.43 -14.12 25.82
C PRO A 92 -13.25 -15.54 26.35
N VAL A 93 -12.25 -15.73 27.21
CA VAL A 93 -12.12 -16.95 28.01
C VAL A 93 -13.39 -17.02 28.86
N ARG A 94 -14.36 -17.80 28.42
CA ARG A 94 -15.47 -18.22 29.26
C ARG A 94 -14.88 -19.21 30.25
N ASN A 95 -14.66 -18.77 31.48
CA ASN A 95 -14.43 -19.69 32.59
C ASN A 95 -15.63 -20.64 32.67
N CYS A 96 -15.37 -21.92 32.43
CA CYS A 96 -16.19 -23.02 32.95
C CYS A 96 -15.53 -23.54 34.21
#